data_AF-C6X7T3-F1
#
_entry.id   AF-C6X7T3-F1
#
_cell.length_a   1.000
_cell.length_b   1.000
_cell.length_c   1.000
_cell.angle_alpha   90.00
_cell.angle_beta   90.00
_cell.angle_gamma   90.00
#
_symmetry.space_group_name_H-M   'P 1'
#
loop_
_entity.id
_entity.type
_entity.pdbx_description
1 polymer ?
#
loop_
_entity_poly.entity_id
_entity_poly.type
_entity_poly.pdbx_seq_one_letter_code
_entity_poly.pdbx_strand_id
1 'polypeptide(L)'
;MTTQELLNHLKSKYPSYEFGLEPTTDYDEPNLPEKLISLIHQDIAIVDLFSSCCSRFTADPLSDYGISIDDANLIKQHNKVSM
;
A
#
# COMPACT_ATOMS: atom_id res chain seq x y z
N MET A 1 -11.89 2.83 -9.37
CA MET A 1 -11.79 1.77 -8.35
C MET A 1 -11.75 2.43 -6.99
N THR A 2 -12.55 1.97 -6.04
CA THR A 2 -12.56 2.43 -4.65
C THR A 2 -11.45 1.75 -3.84
N THR A 3 -11.09 2.31 -2.69
CA THR A 3 -10.12 1.70 -1.76
C THR A 3 -10.47 0.25 -1.42
N GLN A 4 -11.77 -0.02 -1.20
CA GLN A 4 -12.25 -1.36 -0.85
C GLN A 4 -12.13 -2.34 -2.01
N GLU A 5 -12.40 -1.89 -3.24
CA GLU A 5 -12.23 -2.72 -4.45
C GLU A 5 -10.75 -3.08 -4.67
N LEU A 6 -9.83 -2.13 -4.48
CA LEU A 6 -8.39 -2.38 -4.55
C LEU A 6 -7.94 -3.40 -3.49
N LEU A 7 -8.39 -3.23 -2.24
CA LEU A 7 -8.08 -4.15 -1.16
C LEU A 7 -8.56 -5.57 -1.47
N ASN A 8 -9.80 -5.71 -1.96
CA ASN A 8 -10.37 -7.01 -2.30
C ASN A 8 -9.63 -7.66 -3.47
N HIS A 9 -9.23 -6.88 -4.49
CA HIS A 9 -8.40 -7.34 -5.60
C HIS A 9 -7.06 -7.90 -5.10
N LEU A 10 -6.36 -7.14 -4.25
CA LEU A 10 -5.07 -7.54 -3.69
C LEU A 10 -5.20 -8.81 -2.84
N LYS A 11 -6.17 -8.87 -1.91
CA LYS A 11 -6.42 -10.06 -1.08
C LYS A 11 -6.78 -11.31 -1.88
N SER A 12 -7.55 -11.14 -2.96
CA SER A 12 -7.92 -12.25 -3.85
C SER A 12 -6.72 -12.77 -4.63
N LYS A 13 -5.88 -11.86 -5.15
CA LYS A 13 -4.71 -12.19 -5.97
C LYS A 13 -3.53 -12.73 -5.15
N TYR A 14 -3.42 -12.30 -3.90
CA TYR A 14 -2.30 -12.55 -3.01
C TYR A 14 -2.79 -13.09 -1.64
N PRO A 15 -3.40 -14.28 -1.59
CA PRO A 15 -4.05 -14.79 -0.38
C PRO A 15 -3.08 -15.12 0.77
N SER A 16 -1.78 -15.25 0.47
CA SER A 16 -0.71 -15.46 1.45
C SER A 16 -0.22 -14.18 2.12
N TYR A 17 -0.78 -13.03 1.75
CA TYR A 17 -0.37 -11.71 2.21
C TYR A 17 -1.50 -11.03 2.98
N GLU A 18 -1.12 -10.24 3.99
CA GLU A 18 -2.07 -9.52 4.82
C GLU A 18 -2.11 -8.05 4.43
N PHE A 19 -3.04 -7.71 3.54
CA PHE A 19 -3.31 -6.31 3.18
C PHE A 19 -4.29 -5.66 4.17
N GLY A 20 -3.97 -4.44 4.57
CA GLY A 20 -4.71 -3.65 5.55
C GLY A 20 -5.22 -2.32 5.00
N LEU A 21 -6.02 -1.64 5.83
CA LEU A 21 -6.42 -0.26 5.62
C LEU A 21 -5.97 0.56 6.81
N GLU A 22 -5.19 1.60 6.55
CA GLU A 22 -4.70 2.52 7.57
C GLU A 22 -5.43 3.87 7.48
N PRO A 23 -5.73 4.49 8.62
CA PRO A 23 -6.28 5.84 8.64
C PRO A 23 -5.24 6.85 8.12
N THR A 24 -5.72 7.90 7.46
CA THR A 24 -4.84 8.97 6.93
C THR A 24 -4.61 10.12 7.91
N THR A 25 -5.19 10.02 9.11
CA THR A 25 -5.10 11.03 10.17
C THR A 25 -3.69 11.29 10.68
N ASP A 26 -2.78 10.34 10.50
CA ASP A 26 -1.38 10.45 10.91
C ASP A 26 -0.49 11.10 9.83
N TYR A 27 -1.07 11.54 8.70
CA TYR A 27 -0.36 12.10 7.55
C TYR A 27 -0.89 13.50 7.20
N ASP A 28 0.01 14.49 7.16
CA ASP A 28 -0.30 15.90 6.88
C ASP A 28 -0.26 16.24 5.37
N GLU A 29 -0.75 15.35 4.50
CA GLU A 29 -0.72 15.57 3.04
C GLU A 29 -2.08 16.01 2.48
N PRO A 30 -2.14 17.09 1.67
CA PRO A 30 -3.37 17.48 1.01
C PRO A 30 -3.75 16.45 -0.06
N ASN A 31 -5.02 16.05 -0.10
CA ASN A 31 -5.61 15.12 -1.08
C ASN A 31 -5.31 13.62 -0.88
N LEU A 32 -4.97 13.20 0.34
CA LEU A 32 -4.97 11.78 0.67
C LEU A 32 -6.37 11.16 0.56
N PRO A 33 -6.47 9.87 0.20
CA PRO A 33 -7.72 9.12 0.36
C PRO A 33 -8.12 9.05 1.86
N GLU A 34 -9.37 8.69 2.15
CA GLU A 34 -9.83 8.50 3.53
C GLU A 34 -9.09 7.36 4.26
N LYS A 35 -8.56 6.40 3.48
CA LYS A 35 -7.78 5.25 3.96
C LYS A 35 -6.69 4.87 2.96
N LEU A 36 -5.54 4.49 3.46
CA LEU A 36 -4.40 3.98 2.68
C LEU A 36 -4.41 2.46 2.69
N ILE A 37 -3.88 1.87 1.63
CA ILE A 37 -3.62 0.43 1.56
C ILE A 37 -2.23 0.16 2.15
N SER A 38 -2.15 -0.77 3.09
CA SER A 38 -0.90 -1.27 3.67
C SER A 38 -0.71 -2.76 3.35
N LEU A 39 0.54 -3.23 3.41
CA LEU A 39 0.89 -4.65 3.39
C LEU A 39 1.69 -5.00 4.64
N ILE A 40 1.32 -6.08 5.30
CA ILE A 40 2.08 -6.67 6.40
C ILE A 40 2.87 -7.86 5.86
N HIS A 41 4.20 -7.83 6.03
CA HIS A 41 5.12 -8.88 5.59
C HIS A 41 5.97 -9.39 6.77
N GLN A 42 6.02 -10.72 6.95
CA GLN A 42 6.78 -11.52 7.92
C GLN A 42 7.34 -10.82 9.17
N ASP A 43 6.80 -11.17 10.35
CA ASP A 43 7.32 -10.93 11.71
C ASP A 43 7.77 -9.50 12.09
N ILE A 44 7.64 -8.55 11.19
CA ILE A 44 7.94 -7.15 11.45
C ILE A 44 6.68 -6.38 11.12
N ALA A 45 6.11 -5.77 12.16
CA ALA A 45 5.01 -4.81 12.09
C ALA A 45 5.42 -3.51 11.37
N ILE A 46 6.10 -3.62 10.23
CA ILE A 46 6.32 -2.52 9.30
C ILE A 46 5.04 -2.44 8.49
N VAL A 47 4.20 -1.48 8.87
CA VAL A 47 3.13 -0.98 8.01
C VAL A 47 3.81 -0.20 6.89
N ASP A 48 4.22 -0.90 5.83
CA ASP A 48 4.69 -0.20 4.64
C ASP A 48 3.47 0.33 3.91
N LEU A 49 3.28 1.65 4.00
CA LEU A 49 2.22 2.36 3.29
C LEU A 49 2.49 2.48 1.80
N PHE A 50 3.50 1.77 1.27
CA PHE A 50 3.97 1.90 -0.11
C PHE A 50 4.22 3.37 -0.48
N SER A 51 4.69 4.08 0.54
CA SER A 51 4.70 5.53 0.66
C SER A 51 5.62 5.88 1.82
N SER A 52 6.92 5.80 1.58
CA SER A 52 7.84 6.62 2.36
C SER A 52 7.68 8.07 1.90
N CYS A 53 7.92 9.04 2.80
CA CYS A 53 7.96 10.50 2.58
C CYS A 53 8.80 10.99 1.37
N CYS A 54 9.43 10.07 0.62
CA CYS A 54 10.24 10.32 -0.56
C CYS A 54 9.61 9.73 -1.86
N SER A 55 8.32 9.36 -1.87
CA SER A 55 7.61 8.77 -3.02
C SER A 55 8.28 7.52 -3.62
N ARG A 56 9.01 6.77 -2.80
CA ARG A 56 9.65 5.51 -3.18
C ARG A 56 9.06 4.37 -2.38
N PHE A 57 9.01 3.19 -3.01
CA PHE A 57 8.88 1.98 -2.22
C PHE A 57 10.12 1.85 -1.34
N THR A 58 9.92 1.52 -0.08
CA THR A 58 11.01 1.24 0.85
C THR A 58 11.75 -0.06 0.48
N ALA A 59 11.07 -0.96 -0.23
CA ALA A 59 11.64 -2.18 -0.81
C ALA A 59 11.10 -2.45 -2.23
N ASP A 60 11.73 -3.33 -3.00
CA ASP A 60 11.24 -3.69 -4.33
C ASP A 60 9.98 -4.56 -4.23
N PRO A 61 8.86 -4.19 -4.88
CA PRO A 61 7.60 -4.90 -4.70
C PRO A 61 7.63 -6.36 -5.12
N LEU A 62 8.44 -6.71 -6.12
CA LEU A 62 8.49 -8.06 -6.65
C LEU A 62 9.44 -8.93 -5.83
N SER A 63 10.64 -8.45 -5.52
CA SER A 63 11.62 -9.25 -4.78
C SER A 63 11.36 -9.30 -3.28
N ASP A 64 10.90 -8.21 -2.67
CA ASP A 64 10.74 -8.12 -1.21
C ASP A 64 9.31 -8.40 -0.75
N TYR A 65 8.32 -8.03 -1.57
CA TYR A 65 6.90 -8.22 -1.23
C TYR A 65 6.21 -9.29 -2.09
N GLY A 66 6.85 -9.83 -3.11
CA GLY A 66 6.26 -10.85 -4.01
C GLY A 66 4.97 -10.42 -4.71
N ILE A 67 4.73 -9.11 -4.82
CA ILE A 67 3.61 -8.54 -5.57
C ILE A 67 4.08 -8.06 -6.94
N SER A 68 3.17 -8.04 -7.92
CA SER A 68 3.53 -7.57 -9.25
C SER A 68 3.78 -6.06 -9.25
N ILE A 69 4.67 -5.60 -10.13
CA ILE A 69 4.96 -4.18 -10.32
C ILE A 69 3.68 -3.40 -10.67
N ASP A 70 2.77 -4.00 -11.44
CA ASP A 70 1.51 -3.38 -11.84
C ASP A 70 0.58 -3.14 -10.63
N ASP A 71 0.41 -4.14 -9.75
CA ASP A 71 -0.41 -3.97 -8.55
C ASP A 71 0.24 -3.01 -7.56
N ALA A 72 1.57 -3.03 -7.46
CA ALA A 72 2.32 -2.09 -6.64
C ALA A 72 2.13 -0.64 -7.13
N ASN A 73 2.10 -0.43 -8.46
CA ASN A 73 1.80 0.87 -9.05
C ASN A 73 0.34 1.31 -8.79
N LEU A 74 -0.62 0.39 -8.78
CA LEU A 74 -2.00 0.69 -8.39
C LEU A 74 -2.10 1.16 -6.93
N ILE A 75 -1.39 0.49 -6.02
CA ILE A 75 -1.33 0.90 -4.60
C ILE A 75 -0.72 2.30 -4.49
N LYS A 76 0.39 2.57 -5.17
CA LYS A 76 1.02 3.91 -5.19
C LYS A 76 0.08 5.00 -5.69
N GLN A 77 -0.59 4.75 -6.81
CA GLN A 77 -1.53 5.71 -7.40
C GLN A 77 -2.72 5.98 -6.47
N HIS A 78 -3.17 4.96 -5.73
CA HIS A 78 -4.25 5.08 -4.75
C HIS A 78 -3.82 5.87 -3.52
N ASN A 79 -2.68 5.50 -2.93
CA ASN A 79 -2.19 6.10 -1.69
C ASN A 79 -1.80 7.58 -1.88
N LYS A 80 -1.51 8.03 -3.12
CA LYS A 80 -1.30 9.45 -3.48
C LYS A 80 -0.36 10.23 -2.56
N VAL A 81 0.62 9.57 -1.96
CA VAL A 81 1.58 10.26 -1.11
C VAL A 81 2.65 10.86 -2.01
N SER A 82 2.28 12.00 -2.58
CA SER A 82 3.20 12.95 -3.21
C SER A 82 3.81 13.81 -2.13
N MET A 83 5.09 14.14 -2.31
CA MET A 83 5.77 15.26 -1.65
C MET A 83 5.02 16.59 -1.81
#